data_AF-A0A1A6GTJ7-F1
#
_entry.id   AF-A0A1A6GTJ7-F1
#
_cell.length_a   1.000
_cell.length_b   1.000
_cell.length_c   1.000
_cell.angle_alpha   90.00
_cell.angle_beta   90.00
_cell.angle_gamma   90.00
#
_symmetry.space_group_name_H-M   'P 1'
#
loop_
_entity.id
_entity.type
_entity.pdbx_description
1 polymer ?
#
loop_
_entity_poly.entity_id
_entity_poly.type
_entity_poly.pdbx_seq_one_letter_code
_entity_poly.pdbx_strand_id
1 'polypeptide(L)'
;KILTMIPTEEEKQKIQEAQLANPDVPLGSAEQFLLTLSSISELSARLHLWAFKMDYESTEKEVAEPLLDLKEGIDQLENNKTLGFILSTLLAIGNFLNGTNAKAFELSYLEKVPEVKDTVHKQSLLHHVCTMVVENFPDSSDLYSEIGAITRFHSFLLFMGHPPYAIREVNINRFCRIISEFALEYRTTRERVLQQKQKRANHRERNKTRGKMITDTDDEDDIESGKFSGSSPATPSQPQGLSYAEDAAEHENMKAVLKTSSPAVEDVTPVLGVRTRSRASRGSTGSWNMGTDESPSVTDDAADEIMDRIVKSATQVPSQRVVPRERKRSRANRKS
;
A
#
# COMPACT_ATOMS: atom_id res chain seq x y z
N LYS A 1 11.86 -33.43 -7.50
CA LYS A 1 11.82 -34.59 -8.43
C LYS A 1 13.06 -35.48 -8.31
N ILE A 2 14.29 -34.98 -8.45
CA ILE A 2 15.49 -35.86 -8.32
C ILE A 2 15.62 -36.46 -6.90
N LEU A 3 15.23 -35.72 -5.86
CA LEU A 3 15.10 -36.24 -4.48
C LEU A 3 14.20 -37.50 -4.34
N THR A 4 13.28 -37.76 -5.28
CA THR A 4 12.43 -38.96 -5.27
C THR A 4 12.94 -40.05 -6.22
N MET A 5 14.17 -39.91 -6.72
CA MET A 5 14.85 -40.84 -7.64
C MET A 5 16.28 -41.17 -7.17
N ILE A 6 16.56 -40.97 -5.87
CA ILE A 6 17.82 -41.38 -5.25
C ILE A 6 17.83 -42.93 -5.22
N PRO A 7 18.79 -43.61 -5.86
CA PRO A 7 18.85 -45.07 -5.84
C PRO A 7 19.07 -45.57 -4.41
N THR A 8 18.39 -46.66 -4.06
CA THR A 8 18.69 -47.42 -2.84
C THR A 8 19.96 -48.25 -3.02
N GLU A 9 20.68 -48.54 -1.94
CA GLU A 9 21.90 -49.36 -2.04
C GLU A 9 21.60 -50.80 -2.50
N GLU A 10 20.37 -51.30 -2.31
CA GLU A 10 19.92 -52.57 -2.91
C GLU A 10 19.82 -52.51 -4.45
N GLU A 11 19.27 -51.43 -5.00
CA GLU A 11 19.17 -51.24 -6.46
C GLU A 11 20.57 -51.08 -7.06
N LYS A 12 21.43 -50.31 -6.40
CA LYS A 12 22.83 -50.12 -6.77
C LYS A 12 23.61 -51.44 -6.78
N GLN A 13 23.48 -52.27 -5.74
CA GLN A 13 24.11 -53.59 -5.69
C GLN A 13 23.62 -54.48 -6.84
N LYS A 14 22.31 -54.59 -7.06
CA LYS A 14 21.73 -55.42 -8.13
C LYS A 14 22.21 -54.99 -9.53
N ILE A 15 22.34 -53.69 -9.78
CA ILE A 15 22.89 -53.17 -11.06
C ILE A 15 24.38 -53.51 -11.21
N GLN A 16 25.17 -53.39 -10.13
CA GLN A 16 26.60 -53.74 -10.15
C GLN A 16 26.83 -55.25 -10.34
N GLU A 17 26.06 -56.10 -9.66
CA GLU A 17 26.12 -57.56 -9.81
C GLU A 17 25.73 -58.01 -11.23
N ALA A 18 24.67 -57.43 -11.80
CA ALA A 18 24.24 -57.73 -13.16
C ALA A 18 25.30 -57.36 -14.21
N GLN A 19 26.00 -56.22 -14.01
CA GLN A 19 27.09 -55.79 -14.89
C GLN A 19 28.34 -56.66 -14.74
N LEU A 20 28.65 -57.12 -13.51
CA LEU A 20 29.78 -58.02 -13.27
C LEU A 20 29.52 -59.41 -13.88
N ALA A 21 28.28 -59.88 -13.84
CA ALA A 21 27.86 -61.16 -14.38
C ALA A 21 27.83 -61.20 -15.92
N ASN A 22 27.57 -60.07 -16.59
CA ASN A 22 27.48 -59.97 -18.05
C ASN A 22 28.28 -58.77 -18.61
N PRO A 23 29.62 -58.81 -18.61
CA PRO A 23 30.45 -57.66 -18.99
C PRO A 23 30.22 -57.14 -20.41
N ASP A 24 29.87 -58.02 -21.34
CA ASP A 24 29.66 -57.71 -22.76
C ASP A 24 28.27 -57.08 -23.06
N VAL A 25 27.37 -57.05 -22.08
CA VAL A 25 26.03 -56.46 -22.22
C VAL A 25 26.04 -55.04 -21.66
N PRO A 26 25.72 -54.01 -22.45
CA PRO A 26 25.67 -52.64 -21.96
C PRO A 26 24.40 -52.40 -21.12
N LEU A 27 24.56 -51.70 -19.98
CA LEU A 27 23.45 -51.21 -19.17
C LEU A 27 22.50 -50.33 -19.97
N GLY A 28 21.20 -50.37 -19.62
CA GLY A 28 20.21 -49.43 -20.13
C GLY A 28 20.44 -48.01 -19.61
N SER A 29 19.77 -47.04 -20.23
CA SER A 29 19.95 -45.62 -19.90
C SER A 29 19.47 -45.25 -18.49
N ALA A 30 18.52 -45.99 -17.93
CA ALA A 30 18.05 -45.80 -16.55
C ALA A 30 19.09 -46.31 -15.54
N GLU A 31 19.67 -47.47 -15.78
CA GLU A 31 20.68 -48.11 -14.93
C GLU A 31 21.99 -47.32 -14.97
N GLN A 32 22.41 -46.84 -16.15
CA GLN A 32 23.53 -45.90 -16.30
C GLN A 32 23.31 -44.60 -15.51
N PHE A 33 22.08 -44.05 -15.55
CA PHE A 33 21.72 -42.83 -14.82
C PHE A 33 21.76 -43.04 -13.30
N LEU A 34 21.22 -44.16 -12.79
CA LEU A 34 21.27 -44.49 -11.37
C LEU A 34 22.71 -44.73 -10.88
N LEU A 35 23.56 -45.42 -11.66
CA LEU A 35 24.98 -45.55 -11.32
C LEU A 35 25.69 -44.20 -11.28
N THR A 36 25.43 -43.33 -12.27
CA THR A 36 26.02 -41.97 -12.34
C THR A 36 25.58 -41.08 -11.19
N LEU A 37 24.33 -41.21 -10.71
CA LEU A 37 23.90 -40.58 -9.46
C LEU A 37 24.64 -41.19 -8.26
N SER A 38 24.74 -42.52 -8.19
CA SER A 38 25.36 -43.23 -7.05
C SER A 38 26.87 -42.99 -6.88
N SER A 39 27.56 -42.50 -7.92
CA SER A 39 28.97 -42.09 -7.85
C SER A 39 29.17 -40.70 -7.23
N ILE A 40 28.11 -39.92 -7.04
CA ILE A 40 28.20 -38.59 -6.40
C ILE A 40 28.23 -38.78 -4.88
N SER A 41 29.35 -38.44 -4.25
CA SER A 41 29.51 -38.44 -2.79
C SER A 41 28.50 -37.50 -2.12
N GLU A 42 27.87 -37.95 -1.03
CA GLU A 42 26.91 -37.16 -0.25
C GLU A 42 25.73 -36.60 -1.09
N LEU A 43 25.34 -37.30 -2.17
CA LEU A 43 24.29 -36.86 -3.11
C LEU A 43 23.01 -36.38 -2.39
N SER A 44 22.55 -37.11 -1.38
CA SER A 44 21.36 -36.73 -0.62
C SER A 44 21.52 -35.35 0.05
N ALA A 45 22.63 -35.13 0.76
CA ALA A 45 22.91 -33.84 1.41
C ALA A 45 23.07 -32.71 0.38
N ARG A 46 23.80 -32.96 -0.73
CA ARG A 46 23.95 -31.99 -1.83
C ARG A 46 22.60 -31.62 -2.44
N LEU A 47 21.72 -32.58 -2.73
CA LEU A 47 20.38 -32.33 -3.29
C LEU A 47 19.46 -31.56 -2.33
N HIS A 48 19.50 -31.84 -1.02
CA HIS A 48 18.74 -31.07 -0.04
C HIS A 48 19.27 -29.64 0.08
N LEU A 49 20.59 -29.45 0.08
CA LEU A 49 21.21 -28.12 0.09
C LEU A 49 20.87 -27.33 -1.19
N TRP A 50 20.85 -27.99 -2.35
CA TRP A 50 20.48 -27.37 -3.62
C TRP A 50 19.00 -26.99 -3.67
N ALA A 51 18.10 -27.85 -3.21
CA ALA A 51 16.68 -27.52 -3.07
C ALA A 51 16.49 -26.31 -2.15
N PHE A 52 17.09 -26.33 -0.95
CA PHE A 52 17.08 -25.20 -0.04
C PHE A 52 17.62 -23.92 -0.68
N LYS A 53 18.76 -23.98 -1.39
CA LYS A 53 19.37 -22.82 -2.06
C LYS A 53 18.49 -22.25 -3.18
N MET A 54 17.73 -23.09 -3.90
CA MET A 54 16.80 -22.63 -4.92
C MET A 54 15.57 -21.94 -4.33
N ASP A 55 15.04 -22.45 -3.22
CA ASP A 55 13.83 -21.92 -2.58
C ASP A 55 14.12 -20.76 -1.60
N TYR A 56 15.37 -20.64 -1.12
CA TYR A 56 15.79 -19.71 -0.06
C TYR A 56 15.34 -18.27 -0.28
N GLU A 57 15.57 -17.68 -1.45
CA GLU A 57 15.20 -16.29 -1.72
C GLU A 57 13.67 -16.05 -1.78
N SER A 58 12.86 -17.11 -1.98
CA SER A 58 11.40 -17.01 -1.91
C SER A 58 10.96 -17.13 -0.45
N THR A 59 11.40 -18.18 0.25
CA THR A 59 11.06 -18.43 1.65
C THR A 59 11.55 -17.31 2.59
N GLU A 60 12.70 -16.70 2.31
CA GLU A 60 13.22 -15.55 3.05
C GLU A 60 12.29 -14.34 2.90
N LYS A 61 11.88 -13.98 1.69
CA LYS A 61 10.93 -12.88 1.44
C LYS A 61 9.54 -13.14 2.02
N GLU A 62 9.02 -14.36 1.87
CA GLU A 62 7.75 -14.81 2.44
C GLU A 62 7.68 -14.63 3.97
N VAL A 63 8.83 -14.66 4.66
CA VAL A 63 8.94 -14.41 6.11
C VAL A 63 9.34 -12.96 6.42
N ALA A 64 10.19 -12.33 5.61
CA ALA A 64 10.75 -11.00 5.86
C ALA A 64 9.75 -9.87 5.58
N GLU A 65 9.04 -9.90 4.44
CA GLU A 65 8.09 -8.84 4.07
C GLU A 65 6.97 -8.63 5.12
N PRO A 66 6.34 -9.67 5.69
CA PRO A 66 5.34 -9.51 6.76
C PRO A 66 5.92 -8.94 8.06
N LEU A 67 7.16 -9.30 8.41
CA LEU A 67 7.82 -8.79 9.60
C LEU A 67 8.20 -7.31 9.44
N LEU A 68 8.62 -6.91 8.23
CA LEU A 68 8.84 -5.51 7.88
C LEU A 68 7.52 -4.72 7.91
N ASP A 69 6.43 -5.27 7.38
CA ASP A 69 5.10 -4.65 7.41
C ASP A 69 4.53 -4.51 8.83
N LEU A 70 4.76 -5.50 9.69
CA LEU A 70 4.37 -5.41 11.09
C LEU A 70 5.19 -4.34 11.82
N LYS A 71 6.50 -4.29 11.59
CA LYS A 71 7.38 -3.27 12.19
C LYS A 71 6.98 -1.86 11.75
N GLU A 72 6.88 -1.63 10.44
CA GLU A 72 6.42 -0.36 9.87
C GLU A 72 5.03 0.02 10.39
N GLY A 73 4.14 -0.96 10.57
CA GLY A 73 2.81 -0.73 11.17
C GLY A 73 2.87 -0.28 12.63
N ILE A 74 3.79 -0.82 13.43
CA ILE A 74 4.02 -0.39 14.82
C ILE A 74 4.60 1.04 14.83
N ASP A 75 5.64 1.29 14.03
CA ASP A 75 6.29 2.60 13.91
C ASP A 75 5.28 3.68 13.44
N GLN A 76 4.36 3.32 12.51
CA GLN A 76 3.25 4.17 12.07
C GLN A 76 2.29 4.52 13.22
N LEU A 77 1.87 3.56 14.05
CA LEU A 77 0.95 3.85 15.15
C LEU A 77 1.58 4.66 16.28
N GLU A 78 2.82 4.34 16.66
CA GLU A 78 3.52 5.04 17.75
C GLU A 78 3.66 6.53 17.46
N ASN A 79 3.89 6.87 16.18
CA ASN A 79 4.10 8.24 15.73
C ASN A 79 2.83 8.92 15.18
N ASN A 80 1.67 8.25 15.19
CA ASN A 80 0.44 8.80 14.60
C ASN A 80 -0.23 9.85 15.52
N LYS A 81 -0.05 11.14 15.17
CA LYS A 81 -0.66 12.27 15.88
C LYS A 81 -2.19 12.25 15.85
N THR A 82 -2.79 11.87 14.72
CA THR A 82 -4.25 11.79 14.55
C THR A 82 -4.87 10.77 15.49
N LEU A 83 -4.27 9.58 15.60
CA LEU A 83 -4.64 8.56 16.57
C LEU A 83 -4.51 9.10 18.00
N GLY A 84 -3.40 9.78 18.31
CA GLY A 84 -3.22 10.45 19.60
C GLY A 84 -4.34 11.44 19.94
N PHE A 85 -4.75 12.28 18.99
CA PHE A 85 -5.88 13.21 19.16
C PHE A 85 -7.21 12.49 19.36
N ILE A 86 -7.48 11.42 18.58
CA ILE A 86 -8.72 10.63 18.69
C ILE A 86 -8.80 9.92 20.04
N LEU A 87 -7.74 9.21 20.45
CA LEU A 87 -7.69 8.49 21.73
C LEU A 87 -7.79 9.46 22.92
N SER A 88 -7.12 10.62 22.86
CA SER A 88 -7.23 11.66 23.91
C SER A 88 -8.65 12.24 24.00
N THR A 89 -9.29 12.49 22.85
CA THR A 89 -10.68 12.98 22.78
C THR A 89 -11.66 11.95 23.34
N LEU A 90 -11.49 10.68 22.98
CA LEU A 90 -12.27 9.56 23.51
C LEU A 90 -12.10 9.40 25.02
N LEU A 91 -10.88 9.49 25.54
CA LEU A 91 -10.60 9.39 26.97
C LEU A 91 -11.25 10.55 27.74
N ALA A 92 -11.17 11.78 27.21
CA ALA A 92 -11.79 12.96 27.81
C ALA A 92 -13.33 12.84 27.86
N ILE A 93 -13.97 12.43 26.75
CA ILE A 93 -15.42 12.20 26.71
C ILE A 93 -15.82 11.05 27.64
N GLY A 94 -15.08 9.95 27.63
CA GLY A 94 -15.33 8.79 28.49
C GLY A 94 -15.24 9.12 29.98
N ASN A 95 -14.22 9.88 30.39
CA ASN A 95 -14.08 10.36 31.77
C ASN A 95 -15.21 11.32 32.16
N PHE A 96 -15.58 12.26 31.28
CA PHE A 96 -16.69 13.18 31.52
C PHE A 96 -18.03 12.47 31.68
N LEU A 97 -18.37 11.54 30.76
CA LEU A 97 -19.65 10.83 30.77
C LEU A 97 -19.79 9.85 31.94
N ASN A 98 -18.71 9.20 32.36
CA ASN A 98 -18.73 8.22 33.45
C ASN A 98 -18.42 8.83 34.83
N GLY A 99 -18.04 10.11 34.90
CA GLY A 99 -17.58 10.74 36.15
C GLY A 99 -16.26 10.15 36.68
N THR A 100 -15.42 9.60 35.80
CA THR A 100 -14.16 8.94 36.17
C THR A 100 -12.94 9.78 35.84
N ASN A 101 -11.79 9.42 36.41
CA ASN A 101 -10.48 9.97 36.04
C ASN A 101 -9.52 8.84 35.64
N ALA A 102 -9.93 8.05 34.66
CA ALA A 102 -9.12 6.98 34.09
C ALA A 102 -7.98 7.57 33.25
N LYS A 103 -6.80 6.93 33.29
CA LYS A 103 -5.63 7.34 32.49
C LYS A 103 -5.60 6.74 31.08
N ALA A 104 -6.38 5.68 30.85
CA ALA A 104 -6.49 4.94 29.60
C ALA A 104 -7.80 4.15 29.59
N PHE A 105 -8.17 3.61 28.42
CA PHE A 105 -9.24 2.64 28.26
C PHE A 105 -8.71 1.40 27.52
N GLU A 106 -9.40 0.26 27.65
CA GLU A 106 -9.02 -0.97 26.92
C GLU A 106 -9.31 -0.80 25.42
N LEU A 107 -8.39 -1.26 24.56
CA LEU A 107 -8.49 -1.09 23.10
C LEU A 107 -9.80 -1.64 22.49
N SER A 108 -10.37 -2.70 23.07
CA SER A 108 -11.66 -3.27 22.67
C SER A 108 -12.85 -2.29 22.80
N TYR A 109 -12.67 -1.17 23.51
CA TYR A 109 -13.66 -0.09 23.55
C TYR A 109 -13.84 0.58 22.17
N LEU A 110 -12.81 0.61 21.31
CA LEU A 110 -12.91 1.19 19.97
C LEU A 110 -13.98 0.50 19.11
N GLU A 111 -14.18 -0.81 19.30
CA GLU A 111 -15.24 -1.60 18.63
C GLU A 111 -16.65 -1.06 18.95
N LYS A 112 -16.84 -0.39 20.09
CA LYS A 112 -18.14 0.08 20.61
C LYS A 112 -18.44 1.56 20.35
N VAL A 113 -17.41 2.35 20.05
CA VAL A 113 -17.51 3.80 19.76
C VAL A 113 -18.48 4.13 18.61
N PRO A 114 -18.60 3.32 17.53
CA PRO A 114 -19.61 3.54 16.49
C PRO A 114 -21.04 3.19 16.92
N GLU A 115 -21.20 2.26 17.87
CA GLU A 115 -22.50 1.71 18.29
C GLU A 115 -23.25 2.63 19.26
N VAL A 116 -22.51 3.22 20.21
CA VAL A 116 -23.05 4.16 21.20
C VAL A 116 -23.59 5.39 20.49
N LYS A 117 -24.86 5.75 20.72
CA LYS A 117 -25.54 6.88 20.07
C LYS A 117 -26.12 7.86 21.08
N ASP A 118 -26.14 9.14 20.70
CA ASP A 118 -26.84 10.16 21.47
C ASP A 118 -28.36 9.94 21.47
N THR A 119 -29.05 10.61 22.41
CA THR A 119 -30.49 10.48 22.58
C THR A 119 -31.31 11.31 21.58
N VAL A 120 -30.78 12.45 21.10
CA VAL A 120 -31.52 13.55 20.45
C VAL A 120 -31.48 13.46 18.92
N HIS A 121 -30.30 13.28 18.34
CA HIS A 121 -30.02 13.25 16.90
C HIS A 121 -29.57 11.86 16.41
N LYS A 122 -29.45 10.89 17.32
CA LYS A 122 -29.03 9.50 17.06
C LYS A 122 -27.67 9.39 16.36
N GLN A 123 -26.81 10.41 16.49
CA GLN A 123 -25.44 10.34 15.99
C GLN A 123 -24.61 9.46 16.91
N SER A 124 -23.63 8.75 16.34
CA SER A 124 -22.73 7.90 17.12
C SER A 124 -21.75 8.73 17.96
N LEU A 125 -21.20 8.14 19.02
CA LEU A 125 -20.08 8.71 19.75
C LEU A 125 -18.90 8.97 18.81
N LEU A 126 -18.66 8.09 17.81
CA LEU A 126 -17.70 8.33 16.74
C LEU A 126 -17.96 9.65 15.98
N HIS A 127 -19.21 9.99 15.65
CA HIS A 127 -19.53 11.26 14.98
C HIS A 127 -19.19 12.48 15.83
N HIS A 128 -19.47 12.42 17.13
CA HIS A 128 -19.13 13.49 18.07
C HIS A 128 -17.61 13.63 18.23
N VAL A 129 -16.88 12.51 18.35
CA VAL A 129 -15.41 12.46 18.36
C VAL A 129 -14.83 13.05 17.07
N CYS A 130 -15.27 12.60 15.89
CA CYS A 130 -14.85 13.17 14.60
C CYS A 130 -15.11 14.68 14.53
N THR A 131 -16.24 15.16 15.05
CA THR A 131 -16.59 16.58 15.05
C THR A 131 -15.64 17.38 15.93
N MET A 132 -15.37 16.92 17.16
CA MET A 132 -14.45 17.56 18.09
C MET A 132 -12.99 17.50 17.61
N VAL A 133 -12.56 16.38 17.02
CA VAL A 133 -11.19 16.25 16.49
C VAL A 133 -10.98 17.18 15.29
N VAL A 134 -11.96 17.28 14.37
CA VAL A 134 -11.90 18.23 13.23
C VAL A 134 -11.95 19.70 13.67
N GLU A 135 -12.57 20.02 14.81
CA GLU A 135 -12.66 21.40 15.33
C GLU A 135 -11.41 21.83 16.10
N ASN A 136 -10.89 20.94 16.96
CA ASN A 136 -9.75 21.25 17.82
C ASN A 136 -8.40 20.97 17.15
N PHE A 137 -8.37 20.07 16.16
CA PHE A 137 -7.17 19.63 15.45
C PHE A 137 -7.44 19.59 13.92
N PRO A 138 -7.53 20.75 13.24
CA PRO A 138 -7.90 20.82 11.82
C PRO A 138 -6.91 20.06 10.91
N ASP A 139 -5.63 20.00 11.30
CA ASP A 139 -4.57 19.27 10.60
C ASP A 139 -4.63 17.74 10.79
N SER A 140 -5.62 17.22 11.54
CA SER A 140 -5.81 15.78 11.73
C SER A 140 -6.21 15.08 10.43
N SER A 141 -5.63 13.91 10.19
CA SER A 141 -5.86 13.09 9.00
C SER A 141 -7.18 12.31 9.06
N ASP A 142 -7.39 11.40 8.10
CA ASP A 142 -8.46 10.40 8.14
C ASP A 142 -8.09 9.11 8.90
N LEU A 143 -6.92 9.07 9.54
CA LEU A 143 -6.26 7.92 10.21
C LEU A 143 -5.95 6.73 9.28
N TYR A 144 -6.91 6.27 8.48
CA TYR A 144 -6.80 5.07 7.66
C TYR A 144 -5.69 5.15 6.60
N SER A 145 -5.46 6.34 6.03
CA SER A 145 -4.37 6.57 5.06
C SER A 145 -2.97 6.47 5.68
N GLU A 146 -2.83 6.61 6.99
CA GLU A 146 -1.53 6.66 7.70
C GLU A 146 -1.14 5.33 8.37
N ILE A 147 -2.01 4.31 8.34
CA ILE A 147 -1.78 2.99 8.97
C ILE A 147 -1.73 1.84 7.94
N GLY A 148 -1.31 2.15 6.71
CA GLY A 148 -1.38 1.24 5.57
C GLY A 148 -0.61 -0.07 5.76
N ALA A 149 0.48 -0.08 6.52
CA ALA A 149 1.28 -1.29 6.76
C ALA A 149 0.54 -2.34 7.62
N ILE A 150 -0.25 -1.89 8.61
CA ILE A 150 -1.08 -2.78 9.45
C ILE A 150 -2.14 -3.52 8.63
N THR A 151 -2.75 -2.83 7.67
CA THR A 151 -3.75 -3.43 6.79
C THR A 151 -3.12 -4.49 5.88
N ARG A 152 -1.89 -4.26 5.41
CA ARG A 152 -1.13 -5.22 4.59
C ARG A 152 -0.73 -6.46 5.39
N PHE A 153 -0.23 -6.31 6.62
CA PHE A 153 0.09 -7.44 7.50
C PHE A 153 -1.12 -8.36 7.77
N HIS A 154 -2.30 -7.79 8.06
CA HIS A 154 -3.53 -8.59 8.24
C HIS A 154 -3.95 -9.32 6.95
N SER A 155 -3.75 -8.68 5.79
CA SER A 155 -4.06 -9.27 4.48
C SER A 155 -3.11 -10.40 4.11
N PHE A 156 -1.82 -10.28 4.47
CA PHE A 156 -0.82 -11.33 4.28
C PHE A 156 -1.18 -12.62 5.02
N LEU A 157 -1.65 -12.53 6.27
CA LEU A 157 -1.99 -13.73 7.06
C LEU A 157 -3.19 -14.51 6.47
N LEU A 158 -4.15 -13.80 5.87
CA LEU A 158 -5.23 -14.42 5.09
C LEU A 158 -4.70 -15.07 3.81
N PHE A 159 -3.72 -14.44 3.14
CA PHE A 159 -3.06 -14.99 1.95
C PHE A 159 -2.27 -16.27 2.24
N MET A 160 -1.59 -16.35 3.40
CA MET A 160 -0.92 -17.56 3.91
C MET A 160 -1.87 -18.72 4.24
N GLY A 161 -3.17 -18.58 3.97
CA GLY A 161 -4.16 -19.64 4.18
C GLY A 161 -4.53 -19.87 5.65
N HIS A 162 -4.11 -19.00 6.58
CA HIS A 162 -4.62 -19.07 7.94
C HIS A 162 -6.12 -18.80 7.93
N PRO A 163 -6.95 -19.70 8.47
CA PRO A 163 -8.38 -19.47 8.49
C PRO A 163 -8.71 -18.29 9.43
N PRO A 164 -9.75 -17.48 9.13
CA PRO A 164 -10.08 -16.28 9.91
C PRO A 164 -10.38 -16.48 11.40
N TYR A 165 -10.52 -17.73 11.87
CA TYR A 165 -10.58 -18.06 13.29
C TYR A 165 -9.19 -18.22 13.92
N ALA A 166 -8.26 -18.94 13.29
CA ALA A 166 -6.89 -19.14 13.81
C ALA A 166 -6.11 -17.82 13.85
N ILE A 167 -6.35 -16.91 12.90
CA ILE A 167 -5.77 -15.56 12.92
C ILE A 167 -6.15 -14.82 14.21
N ARG A 168 -7.36 -15.03 14.77
CA ARG A 168 -7.86 -14.35 15.98
C ARG A 168 -7.20 -14.83 17.28
N GLU A 169 -6.60 -16.01 17.27
CA GLU A 169 -5.94 -16.59 18.45
C GLU A 169 -4.58 -15.93 18.74
N VAL A 170 -4.02 -15.19 17.77
CA VAL A 170 -2.79 -14.39 17.96
C VAL A 170 -3.16 -12.94 18.28
N ASN A 171 -2.76 -12.47 19.47
CA ASN A 171 -3.10 -11.14 19.98
C ASN A 171 -2.75 -9.97 19.04
N ILE A 172 -1.62 -10.07 18.31
CA ILE A 172 -1.16 -9.04 17.36
C ILE A 172 -2.20 -8.81 16.24
N ASN A 173 -2.90 -9.86 15.81
CA ASN A 173 -3.86 -9.78 14.71
C ASN A 173 -5.19 -9.20 15.16
N ARG A 174 -5.64 -9.55 16.37
CA ARG A 174 -6.81 -8.90 16.98
C ARG A 174 -6.56 -7.40 17.15
N PHE A 175 -5.37 -7.01 17.61
CA PHE A 175 -4.94 -5.63 17.71
C PHE A 175 -4.99 -4.91 16.34
N CYS A 176 -4.29 -5.45 15.34
CA CYS A 176 -4.26 -4.90 13.98
C CYS A 176 -5.66 -4.76 13.37
N ARG A 177 -6.55 -5.75 13.62
CA ARG A 177 -7.93 -5.72 13.14
C ARG A 177 -8.76 -4.61 13.78
N ILE A 178 -8.74 -4.47 15.11
CA ILE A 178 -9.49 -3.41 15.82
C ILE A 178 -9.06 -2.03 15.31
N ILE A 179 -7.75 -1.81 15.16
CA ILE A 179 -7.18 -0.56 14.65
C ILE A 179 -7.64 -0.28 13.21
N SER A 180 -7.54 -1.27 12.30
CA SER A 180 -7.93 -1.09 10.89
C SER A 180 -9.44 -0.90 10.69
N GLU A 181 -10.27 -1.64 11.43
CA GLU A 181 -11.73 -1.49 11.38
C GLU A 181 -12.15 -0.11 11.93
N PHE A 182 -11.62 0.29 13.10
CA PHE A 182 -11.89 1.61 13.68
C PHE A 182 -11.42 2.76 12.78
N ALA A 183 -10.23 2.67 12.18
CA ALA A 183 -9.72 3.70 11.28
C ALA A 183 -10.58 3.86 10.03
N LEU A 184 -11.09 2.75 9.47
CA LEU A 184 -11.99 2.78 8.32
C LEU A 184 -13.32 3.46 8.65
N GLU A 185 -13.89 3.15 9.82
CA GLU A 185 -15.10 3.79 10.32
C GLU A 185 -14.89 5.27 10.65
N TYR A 186 -13.75 5.63 11.25
CA TYR A 186 -13.36 7.00 11.52
C TYR A 186 -13.25 7.81 10.22
N ARG A 187 -12.56 7.31 9.18
CA ARG A 187 -12.48 7.95 7.86
C ARG A 187 -13.86 8.25 7.30
N THR A 188 -14.70 7.23 7.16
CA THR A 188 -16.05 7.40 6.56
C THR A 188 -16.95 8.30 7.41
N THR A 189 -16.74 8.37 8.73
CA THR A 189 -17.49 9.26 9.62
C THR A 189 -16.98 10.71 9.53
N ARG A 190 -15.66 10.92 9.48
CA ARG A 190 -15.00 12.22 9.27
C ARG A 190 -15.42 12.85 7.94
N GLU A 191 -15.45 12.08 6.86
CA GLU A 191 -15.98 12.53 5.55
C GLU A 191 -17.42 13.04 5.66
N ARG A 192 -18.31 12.28 6.33
CA ARG A 192 -19.71 12.70 6.54
C ARG A 192 -19.80 13.98 7.37
N VAL A 193 -19.01 14.12 8.43
CA VAL A 193 -18.95 15.33 9.26
C VAL A 193 -18.52 16.55 8.42
N LEU A 194 -17.46 16.43 7.63
CA LEU A 194 -16.97 17.49 6.76
C LEU A 194 -18.01 17.88 5.68
N GLN A 195 -18.62 16.89 5.02
CA GLN A 195 -19.69 17.15 4.05
C GLN A 195 -20.91 17.83 4.69
N GLN A 196 -21.30 17.47 5.91
CA GLN A 196 -22.38 18.13 6.63
C GLN A 196 -22.02 19.59 6.99
N LYS A 197 -20.78 19.83 7.43
CA LYS A 197 -20.27 21.19 7.70
C LYS A 197 -20.28 22.04 6.44
N GLN A 198 -19.77 21.55 5.32
CA GLN A 198 -19.78 22.27 4.04
C GLN A 198 -21.21 22.58 3.57
N LYS A 199 -22.12 21.61 3.63
CA LYS A 199 -23.54 21.84 3.28
C LYS A 199 -24.19 22.92 4.15
N ARG A 200 -23.88 22.96 5.46
CA ARG A 200 -24.34 24.01 6.39
C ARG A 200 -23.70 25.37 6.10
N ALA A 201 -22.42 25.42 5.73
CA ALA A 201 -21.73 26.65 5.33
C ALA A 201 -22.34 27.25 4.05
N ASN A 202 -22.42 26.46 2.97
CA ASN A 202 -23.03 26.89 1.70
C ASN A 202 -24.49 27.35 1.89
N HIS A 203 -25.26 26.71 2.78
CA HIS A 203 -26.61 27.14 3.09
C HIS A 203 -26.66 28.49 3.83
N ARG A 204 -25.74 28.72 4.78
CA ARG A 204 -25.60 30.02 5.47
C ARG A 204 -25.23 31.14 4.50
N GLU A 205 -24.30 30.90 3.57
CA GLU A 205 -23.92 31.87 2.54
C GLU A 205 -25.09 32.21 1.61
N ARG A 206 -25.81 31.20 1.09
CA ARG A 206 -27.02 31.40 0.29
C ARG A 206 -28.12 32.16 1.04
N ASN A 207 -28.18 32.06 2.36
CA ASN A 207 -29.11 32.84 3.17
C ASN A 207 -28.63 34.28 3.40
N LYS A 208 -27.31 34.55 3.41
CA LYS A 208 -26.74 35.91 3.45
C LYS A 208 -26.95 36.69 2.14
N THR A 209 -27.03 36.00 1.00
CA THR A 209 -27.25 36.60 -0.32
C THR A 209 -28.72 36.58 -0.77
N ARG A 210 -29.61 35.91 -0.03
CA ARG A 210 -31.06 35.88 -0.31
C ARG A 210 -31.68 37.25 -0.04
N GLY A 211 -32.24 37.87 -1.08
CA GLY A 211 -33.00 39.12 -0.96
C GLY A 211 -32.15 40.39 -0.89
N LYS A 212 -30.83 40.31 -1.13
CA LYS A 212 -30.07 41.49 -1.52
C LYS A 212 -30.50 41.86 -2.94
N MET A 213 -31.22 42.97 -3.08
CA MET A 213 -31.36 43.64 -4.37
C MET A 213 -29.94 43.96 -4.85
N ILE A 214 -29.60 43.53 -6.07
CA ILE A 214 -28.51 44.16 -6.80
C ILE A 214 -29.10 45.50 -7.25
N THR A 215 -28.87 46.54 -6.46
CA THR A 215 -28.92 47.89 -7.00
C THR A 215 -27.68 48.01 -7.86
N ASP A 216 -27.85 47.82 -9.16
CA ASP A 216 -26.81 48.18 -10.12
C ASP A 216 -26.46 49.64 -9.87
N THR A 217 -25.18 49.90 -9.59
CA THR A 217 -24.68 51.26 -9.43
C THR A 217 -24.47 51.84 -10.82
N ASP A 218 -25.57 52.19 -11.47
CA ASP A 218 -25.58 53.09 -12.61
C ASP A 218 -25.25 54.50 -12.09
N ASP A 219 -23.97 54.72 -11.76
CA ASP A 219 -23.35 56.05 -11.72
C ASP A 219 -23.25 56.56 -13.17
N GLU A 220 -24.40 56.89 -13.77
CA GLU A 220 -24.46 57.67 -15.01
C GLU A 220 -24.75 59.13 -14.66
N ASP A 221 -23.85 60.02 -15.10
CA ASP A 221 -23.92 61.45 -14.88
C ASP A 221 -25.20 62.06 -15.47
N ASP A 222 -25.89 62.93 -14.71
CA ASP A 222 -26.75 63.93 -15.34
C ASP A 222 -26.70 65.28 -14.63
N ILE A 223 -26.34 66.32 -15.39
CA ILE A 223 -26.15 67.69 -14.93
C ILE A 223 -27.29 68.54 -15.47
N GLU A 224 -28.27 68.93 -14.63
CA GLU A 224 -28.88 70.26 -14.79
C GLU A 224 -29.54 70.84 -13.52
N SER A 225 -29.83 72.14 -13.60
CA SER A 225 -29.95 73.05 -12.44
C SER A 225 -31.36 73.22 -11.85
N GLY A 226 -31.44 73.47 -10.54
CA GLY A 226 -32.67 73.92 -9.88
C GLY A 226 -32.46 74.47 -8.46
N LYS A 227 -32.42 75.79 -8.29
CA LYS A 227 -32.28 76.48 -6.98
C LYS A 227 -33.52 76.30 -6.10
N PHE A 228 -33.33 76.06 -4.80
CA PHE A 228 -33.89 76.94 -3.75
C PHE A 228 -33.12 76.81 -2.40
N SER A 229 -33.35 77.75 -1.49
CA SER A 229 -32.45 78.19 -0.38
C SER A 229 -32.57 77.46 0.97
N GLY A 230 -31.50 77.43 1.78
CA GLY A 230 -31.60 77.02 3.20
C GLY A 230 -30.32 76.99 4.10
N SER A 231 -29.59 78.11 4.25
CA SER A 231 -28.70 78.48 5.40
C SER A 231 -27.78 77.46 6.12
N SER A 232 -26.46 77.75 6.15
CA SER A 232 -25.48 77.27 7.17
C SER A 232 -25.24 78.33 8.28
N PRO A 233 -24.55 78.02 9.41
CA PRO A 233 -23.06 77.94 9.48
C PRO A 233 -22.55 76.69 10.26
N ALA A 234 -21.43 76.01 9.95
CA ALA A 234 -20.01 76.42 9.94
C ALA A 234 -19.50 76.79 11.38
N THR A 235 -18.43 76.23 12.00
CA THR A 235 -17.07 75.79 11.57
C THR A 235 -16.42 74.82 12.63
N PRO A 236 -15.07 74.57 12.76
CA PRO A 236 -14.29 73.56 11.98
C PRO A 236 -13.27 72.69 12.79
N SER A 237 -12.66 71.65 12.17
CA SER A 237 -11.19 71.36 12.17
C SER A 237 -10.82 69.91 11.72
N GLN A 238 -9.62 69.75 11.13
CA GLN A 238 -9.03 68.58 10.43
C GLN A 238 -7.68 68.20 11.10
N PRO A 239 -6.85 67.23 10.60
CA PRO A 239 -7.12 65.92 9.97
C PRO A 239 -6.17 64.77 10.44
N GLN A 240 -6.57 63.50 10.19
CA GLN A 240 -5.70 62.31 9.92
C GLN A 240 -6.57 61.04 9.67
N GLY A 241 -6.18 60.01 8.89
CA GLY A 241 -5.21 59.99 7.77
C GLY A 241 -4.24 58.79 7.68
N LEU A 242 -4.66 57.61 7.16
CA LEU A 242 -3.79 56.49 6.71
C LEU A 242 -4.53 55.50 5.77
N SER A 243 -3.78 54.93 4.84
CA SER A 243 -4.12 54.04 3.70
C SER A 243 -4.76 52.68 4.02
N TYR A 244 -5.66 52.21 3.14
CA TYR A 244 -5.78 50.78 2.79
C TYR A 244 -6.06 50.62 1.29
N ALA A 245 -5.17 49.93 0.58
CA ALA A 245 -5.32 49.54 -0.81
C ALA A 245 -4.58 48.22 -1.03
N GLU A 246 -5.30 47.10 -0.94
CA GLU A 246 -4.84 45.75 -1.33
C GLU A 246 -6.02 44.77 -1.30
N ASP A 247 -7.06 45.03 -2.12
CA ASP A 247 -8.25 44.17 -2.24
C ASP A 247 -8.60 43.89 -3.73
N ALA A 248 -7.57 43.92 -4.59
CA ALA A 248 -7.69 43.83 -6.04
C ALA A 248 -7.24 42.48 -6.64
N ALA A 249 -6.83 41.51 -5.80
CA ALA A 249 -6.21 40.26 -6.24
C ALA A 249 -7.18 39.07 -6.37
N GLU A 250 -8.39 39.12 -5.79
CA GLU A 250 -9.28 37.95 -5.72
C GLU A 250 -10.21 37.76 -6.94
N HIS A 251 -10.22 38.71 -7.89
CA HIS A 251 -11.22 38.73 -8.99
C HIS A 251 -10.76 38.16 -10.35
N GLU A 252 -9.57 37.57 -10.47
CA GLU A 252 -9.07 37.00 -11.73
C GLU A 252 -9.26 35.46 -11.85
N ASN A 253 -9.22 34.71 -10.73
CA ASN A 253 -9.14 33.24 -10.76
C ASN A 253 -10.48 32.53 -11.13
N MET A 254 -11.61 33.24 -11.14
CA MET A 254 -12.93 32.66 -11.48
C MET A 254 -13.24 32.61 -12.99
N LYS A 255 -12.27 32.83 -13.88
CA LYS A 255 -12.46 32.74 -15.34
C LYS A 255 -11.73 31.57 -16.03
N ALA A 256 -10.87 30.83 -15.31
CA ALA A 256 -9.96 29.84 -15.90
C ALA A 256 -10.45 28.37 -15.88
N VAL A 257 -11.38 28.00 -15.00
CA VAL A 257 -11.73 26.56 -14.77
C VAL A 257 -12.98 26.10 -15.56
N LEU A 258 -13.78 27.01 -16.13
CA LEU A 258 -15.00 26.67 -16.89
C LEU A 258 -14.78 26.42 -18.40
N LYS A 259 -13.55 26.05 -18.82
CA LYS A 259 -13.27 25.61 -20.19
C LYS A 259 -12.18 24.51 -20.26
N THR A 260 -12.58 23.26 -20.06
CA THR A 260 -12.13 22.10 -20.88
C THR A 260 -13.07 20.91 -20.67
N SER A 261 -14.09 20.79 -21.51
CA SER A 261 -14.78 19.52 -21.76
C SER A 261 -14.07 18.77 -22.89
N SER A 262 -13.81 17.48 -22.71
CA SER A 262 -13.08 16.60 -23.66
C SER A 262 -13.71 16.55 -25.07
N PRO A 263 -12.93 16.15 -26.10
CA PRO A 263 -12.93 14.72 -26.46
C PRO A 263 -11.62 14.11 -27.05
N ALA A 264 -11.44 12.81 -26.77
CA ALA A 264 -11.07 11.71 -27.70
C ALA A 264 -9.74 11.67 -28.52
N VAL A 265 -8.92 10.66 -28.15
CA VAL A 265 -8.04 9.73 -28.93
C VAL A 265 -6.75 10.14 -29.71
N GLU A 266 -5.79 9.19 -29.63
CA GLU A 266 -4.63 8.84 -30.50
C GLU A 266 -3.28 9.63 -30.47
N ASP A 267 -2.36 9.09 -29.67
CA ASP A 267 -0.96 8.64 -29.97
C ASP A 267 0.17 9.61 -30.45
N VAL A 268 1.40 9.11 -30.32
CA VAL A 268 2.72 9.57 -30.80
C VAL A 268 3.55 10.45 -29.85
N THR A 269 4.69 9.89 -29.43
CA THR A 269 5.84 10.58 -28.81
C THR A 269 6.82 11.06 -29.91
N PRO A 270 7.62 12.14 -29.69
CA PRO A 270 9.01 11.89 -29.25
C PRO A 270 9.73 13.00 -28.41
N VAL A 271 10.48 12.52 -27.41
CA VAL A 271 11.88 12.87 -27.00
C VAL A 271 12.51 14.27 -27.28
N LEU A 272 13.05 14.95 -26.24
CA LEU A 272 14.50 15.32 -26.04
C LEU A 272 14.76 16.45 -25.01
N GLY A 273 15.90 16.38 -24.27
CA GLY A 273 16.52 17.52 -23.54
C GLY A 273 16.69 17.40 -22.01
N VAL A 274 17.57 16.53 -21.46
CA VAL A 274 19.02 16.75 -21.19
C VAL A 274 19.40 17.63 -19.98
N ARG A 275 19.97 17.00 -18.93
CA ARG A 275 21.07 17.43 -18.00
C ARG A 275 21.36 16.27 -17.02
N THR A 276 22.44 15.46 -17.09
CA THR A 276 23.85 15.70 -16.65
C THR A 276 23.93 16.34 -15.26
N ARG A 277 24.61 15.84 -14.20
CA ARG A 277 25.78 14.93 -13.96
C ARG A 277 25.58 14.28 -12.55
N SER A 278 26.37 13.35 -11.98
CA SER A 278 27.68 12.72 -12.32
C SER A 278 27.81 11.31 -11.65
N ARG A 279 29.01 10.70 -11.67
CA ARG A 279 29.40 9.43 -11.00
C ARG A 279 30.58 9.65 -10.03
N ALA A 280 30.64 8.92 -8.93
CA ALA A 280 31.83 8.81 -8.08
C ALA A 280 32.14 7.33 -7.75
N SER A 281 33.43 6.96 -7.80
CA SER A 281 33.93 5.64 -7.42
C SER A 281 35.40 5.78 -7.04
N ARG A 282 35.77 5.31 -5.84
CA ARG A 282 37.07 4.70 -5.47
C ARG A 282 37.17 4.50 -3.97
N GLY A 283 37.78 3.40 -3.55
CA GLY A 283 38.09 3.11 -2.15
C GLY A 283 38.25 1.60 -1.90
N SER A 284 39.44 1.05 -2.18
CA SER A 284 39.78 -0.35 -1.90
C SER A 284 41.08 -0.42 -1.11
N THR A 285 41.00 -1.04 0.08
CA THR A 285 42.09 -1.56 0.92
C THR A 285 41.44 -2.54 1.92
N GLY A 286 41.99 -3.72 2.21
CA GLY A 286 43.26 -4.28 1.77
C GLY A 286 43.33 -5.82 1.89
N SER A 287 44.42 -6.37 1.36
CA SER A 287 44.69 -7.80 1.22
C SER A 287 45.08 -8.47 2.54
N TRP A 288 44.70 -9.74 2.68
CA TRP A 288 45.51 -10.75 3.39
C TRP A 288 45.74 -11.91 2.43
N ASN A 289 46.97 -12.07 1.95
CA ASN A 289 47.42 -13.25 1.21
C ASN A 289 48.17 -14.20 2.16
N MET A 290 47.60 -15.39 2.36
CA MET A 290 48.34 -16.65 2.50
C MET A 290 47.71 -17.55 1.41
N GLY A 291 48.44 -18.30 0.60
CA GLY A 291 49.78 -18.82 0.81
C GLY A 291 49.75 -20.32 0.54
N THR A 292 49.53 -20.68 -0.74
CA THR A 292 49.75 -22.00 -1.36
C THR A 292 49.42 -23.26 -0.54
N ASP A 293 48.42 -24.01 -0.99
CA ASP A 293 48.78 -25.25 -1.69
C ASP A 293 47.77 -25.58 -2.80
N GLU A 294 48.25 -26.09 -3.92
CA GLU A 294 47.44 -26.38 -5.11
C GLU A 294 47.23 -27.89 -5.22
N SER A 295 46.00 -28.35 -4.96
CA SER A 295 45.58 -29.73 -5.21
C SER A 295 44.31 -29.67 -6.07
N PRO A 296 44.36 -30.05 -7.35
CA PRO A 296 43.17 -30.01 -8.20
C PRO A 296 42.22 -31.13 -7.78
N SER A 297 41.12 -30.77 -7.13
CA SER A 297 39.99 -31.67 -6.84
C SER A 297 39.18 -31.90 -8.12
N VAL A 298 39.79 -32.58 -9.10
CA VAL A 298 39.22 -32.89 -10.43
C VAL A 298 37.86 -33.60 -10.35
N THR A 299 37.54 -34.20 -9.20
CA THR A 299 36.26 -34.87 -8.93
C THR A 299 35.12 -33.94 -8.52
N ASP A 300 35.40 -32.79 -7.89
CA ASP A 300 34.34 -31.93 -7.32
C ASP A 300 33.77 -30.97 -8.38
N ASP A 301 34.63 -30.32 -9.17
CA ASP A 301 34.21 -29.59 -10.39
C ASP A 301 33.42 -30.50 -11.35
N ALA A 302 33.84 -31.76 -11.51
CA ALA A 302 33.14 -32.73 -12.34
C ALA A 302 31.76 -33.12 -11.76
N ALA A 303 31.66 -33.29 -10.43
CA ALA A 303 30.38 -33.57 -9.77
C ALA A 303 29.42 -32.38 -9.88
N ASP A 304 29.93 -31.16 -9.68
CA ASP A 304 29.14 -29.94 -9.80
C ASP A 304 28.73 -29.67 -11.25
N GLU A 305 29.61 -29.88 -12.25
CA GLU A 305 29.23 -29.85 -13.68
C GLU A 305 28.12 -30.87 -14.03
N ILE A 306 28.19 -32.09 -13.49
CA ILE A 306 27.17 -33.12 -13.71
C ILE A 306 25.85 -32.69 -13.07
N MET A 307 25.87 -32.19 -11.84
CA MET A 307 24.69 -31.67 -11.14
C MET A 307 24.07 -30.48 -11.88
N ASP A 308 24.89 -29.58 -12.42
CA ASP A 308 24.46 -28.41 -13.19
C ASP A 308 23.80 -28.79 -14.52
N ARG A 309 24.33 -29.82 -15.21
CA ARG A 309 23.72 -30.42 -16.41
C ARG A 309 22.40 -31.13 -16.09
N ILE A 310 22.33 -31.84 -14.96
CA ILE A 310 21.12 -32.50 -14.47
C ILE A 310 20.03 -31.47 -14.11
N VAL A 311 20.36 -30.35 -13.48
CA VAL A 311 19.40 -29.27 -13.20
C VAL A 311 18.94 -28.58 -14.50
N LYS A 312 19.85 -28.29 -15.43
CA LYS A 312 19.49 -27.73 -16.75
C LYS A 312 18.56 -28.64 -17.55
N SER A 313 18.70 -29.96 -17.44
CA SER A 313 17.78 -30.91 -18.10
C SER A 313 16.43 -31.03 -17.37
N ALA A 314 16.41 -30.95 -16.03
CA ALA A 314 15.19 -31.02 -15.23
C ALA A 314 14.34 -29.72 -15.25
N THR A 315 14.96 -28.58 -15.53
CA THR A 315 14.31 -27.25 -15.61
C THR A 315 13.94 -26.82 -17.04
N GLN A 316 14.33 -27.57 -18.07
CA GLN A 316 13.87 -27.32 -19.43
C GLN A 316 12.38 -27.62 -19.59
N VAL A 317 11.58 -26.56 -19.71
CA VAL A 317 10.17 -26.63 -20.07
C VAL A 317 10.04 -27.20 -21.49
N PRO A 318 9.19 -28.22 -21.73
CA PRO A 318 8.98 -28.75 -23.07
C PRO A 318 8.43 -27.66 -24.01
N SER A 319 9.16 -27.35 -25.07
CA SER A 319 8.72 -26.37 -26.07
C SER A 319 7.39 -26.82 -26.68
N GLN A 320 6.34 -26.00 -26.51
CA GLN A 320 4.97 -26.41 -26.83
C GLN A 320 4.81 -26.70 -28.32
N ARG A 321 4.47 -27.95 -28.63
CA ARG A 321 4.09 -28.38 -29.98
C ARG A 321 2.76 -27.70 -30.34
N VAL A 322 2.80 -26.75 -31.28
CA VAL A 322 1.63 -25.96 -31.70
C VAL A 322 0.53 -26.88 -32.24
N VAL A 323 -0.61 -26.95 -31.55
CA VAL A 323 -1.79 -27.69 -32.00
C VAL A 323 -2.64 -26.81 -32.92
N PRO A 324 -3.05 -27.28 -34.12
CA PRO A 324 -3.90 -26.50 -35.02
C PRO A 324 -5.25 -26.14 -34.39
N ARG A 325 -5.60 -24.85 -34.45
CA ARG A 325 -6.80 -24.27 -33.83
C ARG A 325 -8.06 -24.58 -34.63
N GLU A 326 -8.94 -25.43 -34.11
CA GLU A 326 -10.24 -25.72 -34.74
C GLU A 326 -11.13 -24.47 -34.84
N ARG A 327 -11.76 -24.30 -36.00
CA ARG A 327 -12.71 -23.21 -36.27
C ARG A 327 -14.10 -23.56 -35.71
N LYS A 328 -14.49 -22.96 -34.58
CA LYS A 328 -15.90 -22.96 -34.14
C LYS A 328 -16.79 -22.30 -35.20
N ARG A 329 -17.67 -23.08 -35.84
CA ARG A 329 -18.74 -22.56 -36.69
C ARG A 329 -19.79 -21.83 -35.84
N SER A 330 -20.10 -20.60 -36.20
CA SER A 330 -21.27 -19.89 -35.70
C SER A 330 -22.55 -20.57 -36.17
N ARG A 331 -23.46 -20.89 -35.25
CA ARG A 331 -24.82 -21.32 -35.58
C ARG A 331 -25.78 -20.16 -35.36
N ALA A 332 -26.24 -19.58 -36.47
CA ALA A 332 -27.28 -18.57 -36.45
C ALA A 332 -28.67 -19.24 -36.31
N ASN A 333 -29.41 -18.77 -35.31
CA ASN A 333 -30.87 -18.60 -35.21
C ASN A 333 -31.79 -19.27 -36.27
N ARG A 334 -32.83 -19.98 -35.81
CA ARG A 334 -34.18 -19.92 -36.43
C ARG A 334 -35.29 -20.31 -35.44
N LYS A 335 -36.40 -19.58 -35.53
CA LYS A 335 -37.70 -19.87 -34.91
C LYS A 335 -38.23 -21.24 -35.31
N SER A 336 -38.98 -21.88 -34.41
CA SER A 336 -40.37 -22.28 -34.63
C SER A 336 -41.12 -22.28 -33.31
#